data_AF-A0ABD1CPT6-F1
#
_entry.id   AF-A0ABD1CPT6-F1
#
_cell.length_a   1.000
_cell.length_b   1.000
_cell.length_c   1.000
_cell.angle_alpha   90.00
_cell.angle_beta   90.00
_cell.angle_gamma   90.00
#
_symmetry.space_group_name_H-M   'P 1'
#
loop_
_entity.id
_entity.type
_entity.pdbx_description
1 polymer ?
#
loop_
_entity_poly.entity_id
_entity_poly.type
_entity_poly.pdbx_seq_one_letter_code
_entity_poly.pdbx_strand_id
1 'polypeptide(L)'
;MKCYAIALLIFASIISLTLGASLPRSEDDWVKIRRTCYNLLRASPEVRERVDRKQYDDEPETHCLIRMEAAAALAKGKDGFEEYRAAFETCAAGVTPEEYGDDYCKKSFRLFTCSWAAWRKHIKKVE
;
A
#
# COMPACT_ATOMS: atom_id res chain seq x y z
N MET A 1 -7.95 47.59 9.73
CA MET A 1 -6.84 46.63 9.50
C MET A 1 -6.91 45.40 10.43
N LYS A 2 -8.09 44.82 10.70
CA LYS A 2 -8.23 43.60 11.55
C LYS A 2 -8.86 42.41 10.81
N CYS A 3 -9.58 42.65 9.71
CA CYS A 3 -10.21 41.59 8.92
C CYS A 3 -9.21 40.77 8.07
N TYR A 4 -8.04 41.34 7.73
CA TYR A 4 -7.04 40.67 6.89
C TYR A 4 -6.30 39.53 7.61
N ALA A 5 -6.10 39.64 8.93
CA ALA A 5 -5.41 38.61 9.71
C ALA A 5 -6.25 37.31 9.82
N ILE A 6 -7.57 37.45 9.95
CA ILE A 6 -8.49 36.30 10.01
C ILE A 6 -8.58 35.63 8.64
N ALA A 7 -8.67 36.41 7.55
CA ALA A 7 -8.69 35.87 6.19
C ALA A 7 -7.40 35.12 5.82
N LEU A 8 -6.23 35.59 6.25
CA LEU A 8 -4.94 34.92 6.05
C LEU A 8 -4.81 33.61 6.82
N LEU A 9 -5.32 33.54 8.06
CA LEU A 9 -5.31 32.31 8.86
C LEU A 9 -6.25 31.25 8.28
N ILE A 10 -7.39 31.67 7.71
CA ILE A 10 -8.31 30.77 7.01
C ILE A 10 -7.69 30.28 5.69
N PHE A 11 -6.98 31.14 4.96
CA PHE A 11 -6.27 30.72 3.74
C PHE A 11 -5.12 29.75 4.05
N ALA A 12 -4.35 29.99 5.12
CA ALA A 12 -3.26 29.10 5.53
C ALA A 12 -3.76 27.70 5.94
N SER A 13 -4.90 27.61 6.64
CA SER A 13 -5.48 26.31 7.02
C SER A 13 -6.04 25.55 5.81
N ILE A 14 -6.61 26.24 4.81
CA ILE A 14 -7.05 25.62 3.55
C ILE A 14 -5.86 25.10 2.74
N ILE A 15 -4.71 25.80 2.74
CA ILE A 15 -3.49 25.34 2.08
C ILE A 15 -2.93 24.08 2.76
N SER A 16 -2.96 24.01 4.10
CA SER A 16 -2.56 22.79 4.84
C SER A 16 -3.47 21.59 4.57
N LEU A 17 -4.77 21.81 4.36
CA LEU A 17 -5.74 20.75 4.05
C LEU A 17 -5.64 20.21 2.62
N THR A 18 -5.14 21.01 1.68
CA THR A 18 -5.02 20.61 0.26
C THR A 18 -3.65 20.04 -0.10
N LEU A 19 -2.57 20.39 0.62
CA LEU A 19 -1.24 19.82 0.38
C LEU A 19 -1.02 18.44 1.01
N GLY A 20 -1.85 18.01 1.96
CA GLY A 20 -1.74 16.68 2.59
C GLY A 20 -2.08 15.52 1.67
N ALA A 21 -2.76 15.77 0.55
CA ALA A 21 -3.31 14.73 -0.33
C ALA A 21 -2.40 14.31 -1.50
N SER A 22 -1.25 14.96 -1.71
CA SER A 22 -0.48 14.79 -2.96
C SER A 22 1.04 14.87 -2.84
N LEU A 23 1.61 14.81 -1.63
CA LEU A 23 3.07 14.74 -1.51
C LEU A 23 3.59 13.45 -2.18
N PRO A 24 4.63 13.54 -3.04
CA PRO A 24 5.27 12.37 -3.59
C PRO A 24 5.72 11.47 -2.44
N ARG A 25 5.39 10.18 -2.54
CA ARG A 25 5.68 9.18 -1.51
C ARG A 25 7.16 9.24 -1.14
N SER A 26 7.46 9.29 0.15
CA SER A 26 8.86 9.28 0.61
C SER A 26 9.50 7.91 0.33
N GLU A 27 10.83 7.87 0.15
CA GLU A 27 11.58 6.61 0.03
C GLU A 27 11.31 5.68 1.24
N ASP A 28 11.20 6.25 2.44
CA ASP A 28 10.86 5.52 3.68
C ASP A 28 9.51 4.79 3.59
N ASP A 29 8.56 5.33 2.83
CA ASP A 29 7.24 4.74 2.67
C ASP A 29 7.26 3.55 1.71
N TRP A 30 8.10 3.60 0.68
CA TRP A 30 8.33 2.47 -0.21
C TRP A 30 9.07 1.35 0.50
N VAL A 31 10.06 1.69 1.33
CA VAL A 31 10.77 0.71 2.18
C VAL A 31 9.80 -0.03 3.11
N LYS A 32 8.85 0.67 3.72
CA LYS A 32 7.83 0.04 4.60
C LYS A 32 6.90 -0.90 3.84
N ILE A 33 6.33 -0.47 2.71
CA ILE A 33 5.47 -1.35 1.89
C ILE A 33 6.25 -2.58 1.46
N ARG A 34 7.44 -2.37 0.90
CA ARG A 34 8.28 -3.42 0.34
C ARG A 34 8.63 -4.45 1.41
N ARG A 35 9.05 -4.00 2.59
CA ARG A 35 9.31 -4.89 3.74
C ARG A 35 8.09 -5.70 4.16
N THR A 36 6.91 -5.08 4.18
CA THR A 36 5.64 -5.78 4.45
C THR A 36 5.35 -6.84 3.38
N CYS A 37 5.54 -6.51 2.11
CA CYS A 37 5.33 -7.43 1.00
C CYS A 37 6.33 -8.60 1.02
N TYR A 38 7.61 -8.35 1.31
CA TYR A 38 8.62 -9.39 1.50
C TYR A 38 8.24 -10.40 2.57
N ASN A 39 7.77 -9.93 3.73
CA ASN A 39 7.40 -10.78 4.84
C ASN A 39 6.15 -11.60 4.52
N LEU A 40 5.12 -10.96 3.95
CA LEU A 40 3.85 -11.62 3.65
C LEU A 40 4.00 -12.64 2.51
N LEU A 41 4.72 -12.30 1.44
CA LEU A 41 4.97 -13.22 0.34
C LEU A 41 6.01 -14.29 0.68
N ARG A 42 6.80 -14.09 1.74
CA ARG A 42 8.01 -14.87 2.05
C ARG A 42 8.99 -14.84 0.88
N ALA A 43 9.22 -13.64 0.35
CA ALA A 43 10.09 -13.46 -0.81
C ALA A 43 11.49 -14.02 -0.52
N SER A 44 12.09 -14.73 -1.48
CA SER A 44 13.45 -15.27 -1.40
C SER A 44 14.49 -14.16 -1.22
N PRO A 45 15.62 -14.41 -0.53
CA PRO A 45 16.70 -13.43 -0.41
C PRO A 45 17.18 -12.91 -1.76
N GLU A 46 17.26 -13.79 -2.78
CA GLU A 46 17.70 -13.38 -4.12
C GLU A 46 16.70 -12.39 -4.77
N VAL A 47 15.39 -12.63 -4.66
CA VAL A 47 14.38 -11.69 -5.19
C VAL A 47 14.41 -10.37 -4.44
N ARG A 48 14.56 -10.39 -3.10
CA ARG A 48 14.67 -9.16 -2.30
C ARG A 48 15.85 -8.31 -2.74
N GLU A 49 17.02 -8.93 -2.89
CA GLU A 49 18.24 -8.23 -3.27
C GLU A 49 18.14 -7.64 -4.69
N ARG A 50 17.55 -8.39 -5.64
CA ARG A 50 17.31 -7.90 -7.01
C ARG A 50 16.35 -6.71 -7.03
N VAL A 51 15.22 -6.82 -6.34
CA VAL A 51 14.22 -5.74 -6.29
C VAL A 51 14.73 -4.50 -5.56
N ASP A 52 15.53 -4.66 -4.50
CA ASP A 52 16.18 -3.53 -3.83
C ASP A 52 17.17 -2.80 -4.75
N ARG A 53 17.81 -3.53 -5.67
CA ARG A 53 18.62 -2.97 -6.77
C ARG A 53 17.80 -2.45 -7.96
N LYS A 54 16.46 -2.48 -7.90
CA LYS A 54 15.55 -2.14 -9.00
C LYS A 54 15.78 -3.01 -10.26
N GLN A 55 16.27 -4.23 -10.07
CA GLN A 55 16.44 -5.23 -11.12
C GLN A 55 15.25 -6.18 -11.08
N TYR A 56 14.33 -5.99 -12.02
CA TYR A 56 13.12 -6.80 -12.12
C TYR A 56 13.32 -7.82 -13.24
N ASP A 57 13.15 -9.10 -12.91
CA ASP A 57 13.09 -10.20 -13.87
C ASP A 57 11.62 -10.61 -14.12
N ASP A 58 11.42 -11.50 -15.09
CA ASP A 58 10.11 -12.02 -15.46
C ASP A 58 9.69 -13.22 -14.59
N GLU A 59 10.34 -13.40 -13.44
CA GLU A 59 10.06 -14.50 -12.52
C GLU A 59 8.68 -14.30 -11.87
N PRO A 60 7.90 -15.39 -11.70
CA PRO A 60 6.58 -15.32 -11.06
C PRO A 60 6.62 -14.62 -9.69
N GLU A 61 7.67 -14.86 -8.90
CA GLU A 61 7.84 -14.27 -7.57
C GLU A 61 7.99 -12.74 -7.64
N THR A 62 8.74 -12.22 -8.60
CA THR A 62 8.92 -10.78 -8.85
C THR A 62 7.61 -10.12 -9.27
N HIS A 63 6.86 -10.73 -10.20
CA HIS A 63 5.53 -10.23 -10.58
C HIS A 63 4.57 -10.13 -9.40
N CYS A 64 4.58 -11.15 -8.55
CA CYS A 64 3.74 -11.24 -7.37
C CYS A 64 4.01 -10.12 -6.37
N LEU A 65 5.29 -9.83 -6.14
CA LEU A 65 5.76 -8.79 -5.25
C LEU A 65 5.37 -7.40 -5.77
N ILE A 66 5.66 -7.10 -7.04
CA ILE A 66 5.35 -5.80 -7.65
C ILE A 66 3.84 -5.52 -7.65
N ARG A 67 3.02 -6.54 -7.93
CA ARG A 67 1.55 -6.40 -7.89
C ARG A 67 1.05 -6.04 -6.48
N MET A 68 1.63 -6.64 -5.45
CA MET A 68 1.26 -6.36 -4.06
C MET A 68 1.71 -4.95 -3.64
N GLU A 69 2.93 -4.55 -3.98
CA GLU A 69 3.45 -3.21 -3.69
C GLU A 69 2.60 -2.13 -4.36
N ALA A 70 2.22 -2.34 -5.63
CA ALA A 70 1.34 -1.43 -6.37
C ALA A 70 -0.04 -1.30 -5.70
N ALA A 71 -0.64 -2.40 -5.23
CA ALA A 71 -1.93 -2.36 -4.55
C ALA A 71 -1.86 -1.59 -3.21
N ALA A 72 -0.82 -1.84 -2.40
CA ALA A 72 -0.59 -1.12 -1.15
C ALA A 72 -0.25 0.37 -1.39
N ALA A 73 0.38 0.68 -2.52
CA ALA A 73 0.69 2.05 -2.88
C ALA A 73 -0.57 2.89 -3.10
N LEU A 74 -1.61 2.32 -3.73
CA LEU A 74 -2.88 3.00 -4.08
C LEU A 74 -3.77 3.39 -2.89
N ALA A 75 -3.53 2.81 -1.71
CA ALA A 75 -4.35 3.04 -0.52
C ALA A 75 -3.83 4.14 0.41
N LYS A 76 -2.52 4.41 0.43
CA LYS A 76 -1.89 5.32 1.39
C LYS A 76 -2.20 6.79 1.10
N GLY A 77 -2.44 7.57 2.16
CA GLY A 77 -2.75 9.00 2.08
C GLY A 77 -4.22 9.31 1.80
N LYS A 78 -5.05 8.27 1.68
CA LYS A 78 -6.50 8.39 1.59
C LYS A 78 -7.12 8.25 2.98
N ASP A 79 -8.19 9.00 3.22
CA ASP A 79 -9.06 8.77 4.39
C ASP A 79 -9.44 7.29 4.44
N GLY A 80 -9.35 6.67 5.62
CA GLY A 80 -9.63 5.24 5.80
C GLY A 80 -8.44 4.30 5.62
N PHE A 81 -7.21 4.83 5.49
CA PHE A 81 -6.01 4.00 5.30
C PHE A 81 -5.70 3.06 6.48
N GLU A 82 -5.88 3.50 7.72
CA GLU A 82 -5.60 2.65 8.88
C GLU A 82 -6.61 1.50 8.97
N GLU A 83 -7.87 1.75 8.65
CA GLU A 83 -8.93 0.76 8.56
C GLU A 83 -8.69 -0.21 7.38
N TYR A 84 -8.25 0.32 6.24
CA TYR A 84 -7.78 -0.50 5.12
C TYR A 84 -6.64 -1.42 5.56
N ARG A 85 -5.62 -0.87 6.23
CA ARG A 85 -4.44 -1.62 6.66
C ARG A 85 -4.83 -2.73 7.63
N ALA A 86 -5.62 -2.41 8.65
CA ALA A 86 -6.09 -3.38 9.62
C ALA A 86 -6.95 -4.49 8.97
N ALA A 87 -7.86 -4.12 8.05
CA ALA A 87 -8.70 -5.08 7.33
C ALA A 87 -7.88 -5.98 6.40
N PHE A 88 -6.88 -5.42 5.72
CA PHE A 88 -5.95 -6.18 4.90
C PHE A 88 -5.13 -7.15 5.76
N GLU A 89 -4.50 -6.69 6.83
CA GLU A 89 -3.68 -7.51 7.74
C GLU A 89 -4.51 -8.66 8.34
N THR A 90 -5.75 -8.39 8.75
CA THR A 90 -6.67 -9.41 9.27
C THR A 90 -6.98 -10.48 8.22
N CYS A 91 -7.28 -10.09 6.97
CA CYS A 91 -7.55 -11.02 5.89
C CYS A 91 -6.30 -11.81 5.50
N ALA A 92 -5.15 -11.13 5.39
CA ALA A 92 -3.88 -11.72 5.02
C ALA A 92 -3.40 -12.77 6.05
N ALA A 93 -3.69 -12.57 7.34
CA ALA A 93 -3.39 -13.54 8.38
C ALA A 93 -4.13 -14.87 8.21
N GLY A 94 -5.24 -14.89 7.47
CA GLY A 94 -5.99 -16.10 7.13
C GLY A 94 -5.51 -16.81 5.87
N VAL A 95 -4.56 -16.23 5.11
CA VAL A 95 -4.01 -16.86 3.90
C VAL A 95 -2.96 -17.87 4.30
N THR A 96 -3.27 -19.16 4.15
CA THR A 96 -2.45 -20.25 4.68
C THR A 96 -1.74 -21.05 3.58
N PRO A 97 -0.57 -21.65 3.85
CA PRO A 97 0.14 -22.50 2.88
C PRO A 97 -0.71 -23.63 2.31
N GLU A 98 -1.65 -24.17 3.09
CA GLU A 98 -2.59 -25.21 2.65
C GLU A 98 -3.44 -24.75 1.45
N GLU A 99 -3.71 -23.45 1.31
CA GLU A 99 -4.51 -22.90 0.22
C GLU A 99 -3.71 -22.62 -1.04
N TYR A 100 -2.41 -22.33 -0.92
CA TYR A 100 -1.58 -21.88 -2.05
C TYR A 100 -0.40 -22.80 -2.41
N GLY A 101 0.00 -23.73 -1.53
CA GLY A 101 1.14 -24.62 -1.73
C GLY A 101 2.42 -23.85 -2.04
N ASP A 102 3.10 -24.23 -3.12
CA ASP A 102 4.29 -23.55 -3.64
C ASP A 102 3.97 -22.54 -4.76
N ASP A 103 2.68 -22.30 -5.03
CA ASP A 103 2.24 -21.35 -6.06
C ASP A 103 2.19 -19.92 -5.50
N TYR A 104 3.31 -19.22 -5.65
CA TYR A 104 3.46 -17.81 -5.25
C TYR A 104 2.47 -16.87 -5.96
N CYS A 105 2.05 -17.20 -7.19
CA CYS A 105 1.03 -16.47 -7.92
C CYS A 105 -0.34 -16.61 -7.25
N LYS A 106 -0.68 -17.83 -6.82
CA LYS A 106 -1.91 -18.08 -6.07
C LYS A 106 -1.91 -17.35 -4.74
N LYS A 107 -0.77 -17.32 -4.03
CA LYS A 107 -0.60 -16.54 -2.80
C LYS A 107 -0.78 -15.04 -3.04
N SER A 108 -0.10 -14.48 -4.04
CA SER A 108 -0.20 -13.06 -4.40
C SER A 108 -1.62 -12.67 -4.80
N PHE A 109 -2.31 -13.53 -5.57
CA PHE A 109 -3.70 -13.30 -5.92
C PHE A 109 -4.61 -13.26 -4.69
N ARG A 110 -4.42 -14.16 -3.71
CA ARG A 110 -5.17 -14.13 -2.45
C ARG A 110 -4.93 -12.83 -1.67
N LEU A 111 -3.66 -12.43 -1.51
CA LEU A 111 -3.31 -11.17 -0.84
C LEU A 111 -3.87 -9.95 -1.59
N PHE A 112 -3.86 -9.97 -2.92
CA PHE A 112 -4.49 -8.94 -3.74
C PHE A 112 -6.00 -8.89 -3.50
N THR A 113 -6.70 -10.02 -3.41
CA THR A 113 -8.14 -10.02 -3.12
C THR A 113 -8.45 -9.45 -1.73
N CYS A 114 -7.64 -9.74 -0.72
CA CYS A 114 -7.73 -9.10 0.60
C CYS A 114 -7.56 -7.58 0.49
N SER A 115 -6.52 -7.14 -0.20
CA SER A 115 -6.24 -5.72 -0.43
C SER A 115 -7.39 -5.03 -1.16
N TRP A 116 -7.92 -5.64 -2.23
CA TRP A 116 -9.03 -5.10 -3.00
C TRP A 116 -10.33 -5.02 -2.19
N ALA A 117 -10.63 -6.03 -1.36
CA ALA A 117 -11.78 -6.01 -0.48
C ALA A 117 -11.68 -4.89 0.57
N ALA A 118 -10.52 -4.76 1.23
CA ALA A 118 -10.26 -3.70 2.18
C ALA A 118 -10.33 -2.32 1.51
N TRP A 119 -9.75 -2.18 0.32
CA TRP A 119 -9.74 -0.93 -0.44
C TRP A 119 -11.16 -0.51 -0.82
N ARG A 120 -11.98 -1.43 -1.32
CA ARG A 120 -13.39 -1.12 -1.64
C ARG A 120 -14.21 -0.67 -0.43
N LYS A 121 -13.88 -1.19 0.76
CA LYS A 121 -14.64 -0.93 1.98
C LYS A 121 -14.23 0.36 2.67
N HIS A 122 -12.93 0.66 2.67
CA HIS A 122 -12.37 1.73 3.51
C HIS A 122 -11.77 2.89 2.71
N ILE A 123 -11.49 2.70 1.42
CA ILE A 123 -10.81 3.69 0.58
C ILE A 123 -11.68 4.16 -0.58
N LYS A 124 -12.32 3.23 -1.31
CA LYS A 124 -13.23 3.58 -2.41
C LYS A 124 -14.53 4.11 -1.80
N LYS A 125 -14.73 5.41 -1.86
CA LYS A 125 -16.06 6.01 -1.68
C LYS A 125 -16.89 5.55 -2.89
N VAL A 126 -17.93 4.75 -2.65
CA VAL A 126 -18.88 4.36 -3.70
C VAL A 126 -19.74 5.59 -3.95
N GLU A 127 -19.53 6.24 -5.10
CA GLU A 127 -20.43 7.27 -5.63
C GLU A 127 -21.74 6.66 -6.11
#